data_AF-A0A661DYR6-F1
#
_entry.id   AF-A0A661DYR6-F1
#
_cell.length_a   1.000
_cell.length_b   1.000
_cell.length_c   1.000
_cell.angle_alpha   90.00
_cell.angle_beta   90.00
_cell.angle_gamma   90.00
#
_symmetry.space_group_name_H-M   'P 1'
#
loop_
_entity.id
_entity.type
_entity.pdbx_description
1 polymer ?
#
loop_
_entity_poly.entity_id
_entity_poly.type
_entity_poly.pdbx_seq_one_letter_code
_entity_poly.pdbx_strand_id
1 'polypeptide(L)' 'MMDFINNHILTAILLFPVLAAMIILFLPKDDNKLIRWYTLVASLIPLTLSVLLWVRFDSSVVGFQFTEKYVWYQAIN' A
#
# COMPACT_ATOMS: atom_id res chain seq x y z
N MET A 1 -13.98 -9.12 -2.84
CA MET A 1 -13.15 -8.22 -1.98
C MET A 1 -11.83 -8.88 -1.61
N MET A 2 -11.83 -10.11 -1.07
CA MET A 2 -10.59 -10.84 -0.75
C MET A 2 -9.70 -11.09 -1.98
N ASP A 3 -10.27 -11.25 -3.17
CA ASP A 3 -9.51 -11.49 -4.40
C ASP A 3 -8.64 -10.29 -4.82
N PHE A 4 -9.11 -9.06 -4.55
CA PHE A 4 -8.35 -7.84 -4.85
C PHE A 4 -7.09 -7.74 -3.97
N ILE A 5 -7.24 -8.01 -2.67
CA ILE A 5 -6.11 -8.00 -1.73
C ILE A 5 -5.11 -9.10 -2.11
N ASN A 6 -5.58 -10.27 -2.54
CA ASN A 6 -4.66 -11.36 -2.92
C ASN A 6 -3.84 -11.04 -4.18
N ASN A 7 -4.44 -10.34 -5.15
CA ASN A 7 -3.79 -10.07 -6.44
C ASN A 7 -3.06 -8.72 -6.52
N HIS A 8 -3.42 -7.75 -5.67
CA HIS A 8 -2.93 -6.37 -5.75
C HIS A 8 -2.41 -5.79 -4.42
N ILE A 9 -1.96 -6.66 -3.51
CA ILE A 9 -1.43 -6.22 -2.20
C ILE A 9 -0.24 -5.27 -2.33
N LEU A 10 0.63 -5.48 -3.33
CA LEU A 10 1.82 -4.64 -3.50
C LEU A 10 1.44 -3.23 -3.96
N THR A 11 0.55 -3.14 -4.94
CA THR A 11 0.02 -1.84 -5.41
C THR A 11 -0.73 -1.12 -4.30
N ALA A 12 -1.52 -1.85 -3.49
CA ALA A 12 -2.20 -1.28 -2.34
C ALA A 12 -1.20 -0.69 -1.33
N ILE A 13 -0.18 -1.45 -0.91
CA ILE A 13 0.86 -0.96 0.01
C ILE A 13 1.60 0.25 -0.57
N LEU A 14 1.95 0.19 -1.85
CA LEU A 14 2.71 1.23 -2.55
C LEU A 14 1.94 2.55 -2.68
N LEU A 15 0.67 2.49 -3.09
CA LEU A 15 -0.12 3.68 -3.42
C LEU A 15 -0.94 4.21 -2.25
N PHE A 16 -1.12 3.44 -1.17
CA PHE A 16 -1.88 3.90 -0.01
C PHE A 16 -1.33 5.22 0.60
N PRO A 17 -0.01 5.43 0.77
CA PRO A 17 0.51 6.70 1.26
C PRO A 17 0.14 7.90 0.38
N VAL A 18 0.09 7.70 -0.95
CA VAL A 18 -0.32 8.74 -1.91
C VAL A 18 -1.80 9.07 -1.73
N LEU A 19 -2.65 8.04 -1.60
CA LEU A 19 -4.08 8.23 -1.30
C LEU A 19 -4.26 8.97 0.02
N ALA A 20 -3.52 8.58 1.05
CA ALA A 20 -3.58 9.22 2.35
C ALA A 20 -3.16 10.70 2.26
N ALA A 21 -2.12 11.01 1.49
CA ALA A 21 -1.66 12.38 1.26
C ALA A 21 -2.69 13.22 0.48
N MET A 22 -3.38 12.65 -0.51
CA MET A 22 -4.46 13.35 -1.22
C MET A 22 -5.60 13.75 -0.28
N ILE A 23 -5.93 12.90 0.70
CA ILE A 23 -6.97 13.21 1.70
C ILE A 23 -6.54 14.37 2.62
N ILE A 24 -5.23 14.50 2.93
CA ILE A 24 -4.71 15.63 3.73
C ILE A 24 -5.02 16.97 3.08
N LEU A 25 -5.09 17.04 1.75
CA LEU A 25 -5.42 18.28 1.02
C LEU A 25 -6.80 18.84 1.39
N PHE A 26 -7.70 18.01 1.89
CA PHE A 26 -9.05 18.40 2.30
C PHE A 26 -9.18 18.64 3.82
N LEU A 27 -8.11 18.42 4.59
CA LEU A 27 -8.10 18.62 6.05
C LEU A 27 -7.75 20.09 6.38
N PRO A 28 -8.30 20.64 7.48
CA PRO A 28 -7.99 21.99 7.93
C PRO A 28 -6.52 22.11 8.32
N LYS A 29 -5.78 22.98 7.60
CA LYS A 29 -4.33 23.19 7.77
C LYS A 29 -3.90 23.66 9.16
N ASP A 30 -4.79 24.33 9.89
CA ASP A 30 -4.49 24.91 11.21
C ASP A 30 -4.67 23.89 12.36
N ASP A 31 -5.30 22.74 12.10
CA ASP A 31 -5.48 21.68 13.08
C ASP A 31 -4.36 20.63 13.01
N ASN A 32 -3.21 21.01 13.57
CA ASN A 32 -2.04 20.13 13.66
C ASN A 32 -2.32 18.82 14.42
N LYS A 33 -3.27 18.81 15.36
CA LYS A 33 -3.61 17.61 16.13
C LYS A 33 -4.34 16.61 15.24
N LEU A 34 -5.30 17.08 14.44
CA LEU A 34 -6.03 16.26 13.49
C LEU A 34 -5.09 15.67 12.44
N ILE A 35 -4.21 16.48 11.84
CA ILE A 35 -3.27 16.01 10.81
C ILE A 35 -2.36 14.93 11.37
N ARG A 36 -1.81 15.10 12.59
CA ARG A 36 -0.94 14.11 13.24
C ARG A 36 -1.63 12.77 13.51
N TRP A 37 -2.86 12.80 14.05
CA TRP A 37 -3.60 11.58 14.31
C TRP A 37 -4.01 10.89 13.02
N TYR A 38 -4.43 11.66 12.02
CA TYR A 38 -4.76 11.14 10.70
C TYR A 38 -3.57 10.43 10.07
N THR A 39 -2.40 11.07 9.99
CA THR A 39 -1.20 10.47 9.38
C THR A 39 -0.73 9.23 10.14
N LEU A 40 -0.83 9.22 11.47
CA LEU A 40 -0.52 8.06 12.29
C LEU A 40 -1.45 6.89 11.94
N VAL A 41 -2.77 7.09 12.00
CA VAL A 41 -3.73 6.03 11.68
C VAL A 41 -3.61 5.57 10.24
N ALA A 42 -3.43 6.49 9.30
CA ALA A 42 -3.21 6.16 7.89
C ALA A 42 -1.97 5.29 7.69
N SER A 43 -0.87 5.54 8.41
CA SER A 43 0.36 4.74 8.33
C SER A 43 0.21 3.30 8.84
N LEU A 44 -0.77 3.04 9.73
CA LEU A 44 -1.04 1.69 10.22
C LEU A 44 -1.57 0.77 9.12
N ILE A 45 -2.25 1.31 8.11
CA ILE A 45 -2.85 0.50 7.03
C ILE A 45 -1.77 -0.20 6.18
N PRO A 46 -0.79 0.50 5.56
CA PRO A 46 0.27 -0.18 4.81
C PRO A 46 1.16 -1.04 5.72
N LEU A 47 1.29 -0.70 7.00
CA LEU A 47 1.98 -1.54 7.98
C LEU A 47 1.25 -2.88 8.18
N THR A 48 -0.06 -2.86 8.44
CA THR A 48 -0.87 -4.08 8.60
C THR A 48 -0.86 -4.93 7.32
N LEU A 49 -0.97 -4.30 6.15
CA LEU A 49 -0.86 -5.01 4.88
C LEU A 49 0.52 -5.64 4.68
N SER A 50 1.60 -4.95 5.07
CA SER A 50 2.97 -5.49 5.01
C SER A 50 3.15 -6.69 5.94
N VAL A 51 2.60 -6.63 7.15
CA VAL A 51 2.60 -7.77 8.09
C VAL A 51 1.79 -8.94 7.55
N LEU A 52 0.62 -8.69 6.95
CA LEU A 52 -0.20 -9.71 6.32
C LEU A 52 0.54 -10.41 5.17
N LEU A 53 1.25 -9.63 4.33
CA LEU A 53 2.09 -10.16 3.27
C LEU A 53 3.21 -11.04 3.83
N TRP A 54 3.88 -10.59 4.90
CA TRP A 54 4.93 -11.34 5.55
C TRP A 54 4.44 -12.68 6.13
N VAL A 55 3.29 -12.70 6.79
CA VAL A 55 2.69 -13.95 7.32
C VAL A 55 2.32 -14.94 6.21
N ARG A 56 2.03 -14.44 5.00
CA ARG A 56 1.69 -15.26 3.83
C ARG A 56 2.90 -15.71 3.00
N PHE A 57 4.09 -15.21 3.32
CA PHE A 57 5.30 -15.54 2.60
C PHE A 57 5.78 -16.96 2.94
N ASP A 58 6.04 -17.77 1.91
CA ASP A 58 6.54 -19.15 2.06
C ASP A 58 8.05 -19.19 1.83
N SER A 59 8.85 -19.32 2.90
CA SER A 59 10.31 -19.35 2.78
C SER A 59 10.88 -20.55 2.01
N SER A 60 10.07 -21.58 1.72
CA SER A 60 10.49 -22.73 0.93
C SER A 60 10.48 -22.49 -0.58
N VAL A 61 9.76 -21.48 -1.06
CA VAL A 61 9.64 -21.16 -2.49
C VAL A 61 10.74 -20.17 -2.89
N VAL A 62 11.60 -20.61 -3.83
CA VAL A 62 12.69 -19.79 -4.37
C VAL A 62 12.15 -18.76 -5.36
N GLY A 63 12.54 -17.50 -5.20
CA GLY A 63 12.20 -16.38 -6.10
C GLY A 63 11.20 -15.39 -5.49
N PHE A 64 10.73 -14.45 -6.31
CA PHE A 64 9.72 -13.47 -5.89
C PHE A 64 8.33 -14.11 -5.90
N GLN A 65 7.64 -14.09 -4.75
CA GLN A 65 6.29 -14.66 -4.60
C GLN A 65 5.19 -13.63 -4.86
N PHE A 66 5.46 -12.37 -4.54
CA PHE A 66 4.56 -11.26 -4.80
C PHE A 66 5.21 -10.41 -5.90
N THR A 67 4.54 -10.28 -7.04
CA THR A 67 5.06 -9.49 -8.16
C THR A 67 3.89 -8.90 -8.93
N GLU A 68 3.95 -7.60 -9.15
CA GLU A 68 3.03 -6.88 -10.04
C GLU A 68 3.85 -6.26 -11.16
N LYS A 69 3.60 -6.70 -12.39
CA LYS A 69 4.26 -6.16 -13.59
C LYS A 69 3.19 -5.55 -14.47
N TYR A 70 3.41 -4.29 -14.85
CA TYR A 70 2.60 -3.58 -15.81
C TYR A 70 3.47 -3.23 -17.01
N VAL A 71 2.97 -3.52 -18.21
CA VAL A 71 3.69 -3.18 -19.45
C VAL A 71 3.63 -1.67 -19.61
N TRP A 72 4.76 -1.01 -19.35
CA TRP A 72 4.88 0.44 -19.51
C TRP A 72 4.81 0.86 -20.99
N TYR A 73 5.49 0.13 -21.87
CA TYR A 73 5.55 0.40 -23.30
C TYR A 73 5.78 -0.89 -24.09
N GLN A 74 4.83 -1.26 -24.94
CA GLN A 74 4.80 -2.57 -25.59
C GLN A 74 5.98 -2.84 -26.53
N ALA A 75 6.60 -1.80 -27.10
CA ALA A 75 7.67 -2.01 -28.08
C ALA A 75 9.04 -2.32 -27.45
N ILE A 76 9.19 -2.25 -26.12
CA ILE A 76 10.46 -2.50 -25.40
C ILE A 76 10.28 -3.56 -24.28
N ASN A 77 9.09 -4.15 -24.10
CA ASN A 77 8.83 -5.15 -23.05
C ASN A 77 8.82 -6.59 -23.57
#